data_AF-A0A7C7R732-F1
#
_entry.id   AF-A0A7C7R732-F1
#
_cell.length_a   1.000
_cell.length_b   1.000
_cell.length_c   1.000
_cell.angle_alpha   90.00
_cell.angle_beta   90.00
_cell.angle_gamma   90.00
#
_symmetry.space_group_name_H-M   'P 1'
#
loop_
_entity.id
_entity.type
_entity.pdbx_description
1 polymer ?
#
loop_
_entity_poly.entity_id
_entity_poly.type
_entity_poly.pdbx_seq_one_letter_code
_entity_poly.pdbx_strand_id
1 'polypeptide(L)'
;LEYDQGFFVKNGDGAADLKPIAHLYKTHVYQLAAFLGVPATIRRRPPTTDTYSMSQSREEFFFSLPYDKMDLCLYGRDQGMGAADVAAATGLTAEQVRLVYEDIDSKRKAAGYLHAPPLLVEPMDPGSASLSGHRR
;
A
#
# COMPACT_ATOMS: atom_id res chain seq x y z
N LEU A 1 -0.13 1.38 -4.72
CA LEU A 1 -1.12 0.31 -4.47
C LEU A 1 -1.17 -0.12 -2.99
N GLU A 2 -0.16 -0.84 -2.49
CA GLU A 2 -0.19 -1.43 -1.13
C GLU A 2 -0.27 -0.35 -0.04
N TYR A 3 0.60 0.67 -0.14
CA TYR A 3 0.58 1.80 0.78
C TYR A 3 -0.74 2.57 0.68
N ASP A 4 -1.15 2.99 -0.52
CA ASP A 4 -2.42 3.72 -0.75
C ASP A 4 -3.68 3.06 -0.14
N GLN A 5 -3.77 1.72 -0.20
CA GLN A 5 -4.95 0.99 0.25
C GLN A 5 -4.82 0.40 1.66
N GLY A 6 -3.71 0.68 2.38
CA GLY A 6 -3.55 0.21 3.76
C GLY A 6 -3.11 -1.26 3.89
N PHE A 7 -2.50 -1.85 2.87
CA PHE A 7 -1.96 -3.21 2.92
C PHE A 7 -0.56 -3.22 3.54
N PHE A 8 -0.47 -2.87 4.83
CA PHE A 8 0.75 -2.87 5.64
C PHE A 8 0.40 -2.78 7.12
N VAL A 9 1.36 -3.08 8.00
CA VAL A 9 1.26 -2.84 9.45
C VAL A 9 1.86 -1.45 9.76
N LYS A 10 1.04 -0.53 10.31
CA LYS A 10 1.42 0.88 10.54
C LYS A 10 2.80 1.08 11.15
N ASN A 11 3.04 0.42 12.28
CA ASN A 11 4.32 0.48 13.02
C ASN A 11 5.22 -0.74 12.76
N GLY A 12 4.93 -1.50 11.70
CA GLY A 12 5.72 -2.63 11.23
C GLY A 12 6.42 -2.28 9.91
N ASP A 13 6.10 -3.01 8.85
CA ASP A 13 6.58 -2.76 7.48
C ASP A 13 6.14 -1.41 6.90
N GLY A 14 5.09 -0.81 7.47
CA GLY A 14 4.69 0.57 7.17
C GLY A 14 5.58 1.66 7.79
N ALA A 15 6.44 1.34 8.77
CA ALA A 15 7.26 2.33 9.47
C ALA A 15 8.54 2.63 8.69
N ALA A 16 8.69 3.87 8.23
CA ALA A 16 9.91 4.36 7.58
C ALA A 16 9.89 5.89 7.46
N ASP A 17 11.04 6.53 7.60
CA ASP A 17 11.23 7.97 7.37
C ASP A 17 11.07 8.33 5.88
N LEU A 18 11.54 7.45 4.98
CA LEU A 18 11.45 7.60 3.54
C LEU A 18 10.89 6.33 2.90
N LYS A 19 9.94 6.50 1.96
CA LYS A 19 9.34 5.40 1.18
C LYS A 19 9.52 5.65 -0.32
N PRO A 20 10.68 5.32 -0.90
CA PRO A 20 11.07 5.78 -2.24
C PRO A 20 10.17 5.24 -3.37
N ILE A 21 9.46 4.14 -3.13
CA ILE A 21 8.61 3.47 -4.13
C ILE A 21 7.13 3.44 -3.75
N ALA A 22 6.70 4.10 -2.67
CA ALA A 22 5.30 4.03 -2.21
C ALA A 22 4.29 4.63 -3.21
N HIS A 23 4.74 5.54 -4.06
CA HIS A 23 3.95 6.17 -5.13
C HIS A 23 3.84 5.29 -6.40
N LEU A 24 4.58 4.18 -6.45
CA LEU A 24 4.55 3.28 -7.62
C LEU A 24 3.40 2.28 -7.50
N TYR A 25 2.82 1.97 -8.66
CA TYR A 25 1.99 0.79 -8.86
C TYR A 25 2.85 -0.48 -8.77
N LYS A 26 2.24 -1.64 -8.47
CA LYS A 26 3.02 -2.87 -8.26
C LYS A 26 3.74 -3.31 -9.54
N THR A 27 3.06 -3.17 -10.68
CA THR A 27 3.61 -3.36 -12.02
C THR A 27 4.80 -2.43 -12.31
N HIS A 28 4.75 -1.17 -11.89
CA HIS A 28 5.89 -0.25 -11.98
C HIS A 28 7.08 -0.72 -11.13
N VAL A 29 6.84 -1.26 -9.93
CA VAL A 29 7.90 -1.84 -9.09
C VAL A 29 8.57 -3.03 -9.81
N TYR A 30 7.80 -3.90 -10.46
CA TYR A 30 8.36 -5.01 -11.24
C TYR A 30 9.19 -4.55 -12.45
N GLN A 31 8.72 -3.51 -13.16
CA GLN A 31 9.47 -2.91 -14.27
C GLN A 31 10.78 -2.28 -13.78
N LEU A 32 10.73 -1.51 -12.70
CA LEU A 32 11.92 -0.91 -12.08
C LEU A 32 12.91 -1.98 -11.62
N ALA A 33 12.43 -3.06 -10.99
CA ALA A 33 13.27 -4.17 -10.57
C ALA A 33 13.96 -4.85 -11.75
N ALA A 34 13.26 -5.00 -12.90
CA ALA A 34 13.86 -5.53 -14.11
C ALA A 34 14.94 -4.60 -14.67
N PHE A 35 14.67 -3.29 -14.70
CA PHE A 35 15.62 -2.27 -15.14
C PHE A 35 16.90 -2.24 -14.28
N LEU A 36 16.76 -2.37 -12.96
CA LEU A 36 17.87 -2.40 -12.02
C LEU A 36 18.62 -3.75 -11.97
N GLY A 37 18.22 -4.74 -12.78
CA GLY A 37 18.90 -6.04 -12.83
C GLY A 37 18.60 -6.98 -11.65
N VAL A 38 17.48 -6.78 -10.93
CA VAL A 38 17.08 -7.69 -9.85
C VAL A 38 16.89 -9.11 -10.41
N PRO A 39 17.45 -10.16 -9.76
CA PRO A 39 17.37 -11.54 -10.24
C PRO A 39 15.95 -11.98 -10.58
N ALA A 40 15.82 -12.72 -11.69
CA ALA A 40 14.52 -13.20 -12.15
C ALA A 40 13.84 -14.18 -11.18
N THR A 41 14.61 -14.85 -10.31
CA THR A 41 14.10 -15.70 -9.22
C THR A 41 13.35 -14.88 -8.16
N ILE A 42 13.79 -13.64 -7.91
CA ILE A 42 13.12 -12.71 -6.99
C ILE A 42 11.90 -12.09 -7.69
N ARG A 43 12.06 -11.58 -8.92
CA ARG A 43 10.98 -10.92 -9.65
C ARG A 43 9.79 -11.83 -9.99
N ARG A 44 10.02 -13.13 -10.16
CA ARG A 44 8.97 -14.11 -10.49
C ARG A 44 8.40 -14.83 -9.26
N ARG A 45 8.94 -14.58 -8.06
CA ARG A 45 8.35 -15.13 -6.85
C ARG A 45 6.94 -14.55 -6.70
N PRO A 46 5.90 -15.37 -6.49
CA PRO A 46 4.58 -14.87 -6.14
C PRO A 46 4.70 -13.96 -4.90
N PRO A 47 4.11 -12.75 -4.93
CA PRO A 47 4.01 -11.92 -3.75
C PRO A 47 3.45 -12.72 -2.56
N THR A 48 4.00 -12.46 -1.39
CA THR A 48 3.50 -12.99 -0.12
C THR A 48 3.89 -12.01 0.98
N THR A 49 3.01 -11.83 1.97
CA THR A 49 3.35 -11.10 3.20
C THR A 49 4.21 -11.92 4.16
N ASP A 50 4.47 -13.21 3.86
CA ASP A 50 5.31 -14.14 4.62
C ASP A 50 5.01 -14.17 6.14
N THR A 51 3.76 -13.84 6.52
CA THR A 51 3.38 -13.59 7.92
C THR A 51 3.04 -14.88 8.67
N TYR A 52 2.66 -15.94 7.95
CA TYR A 52 2.33 -17.24 8.52
C TYR A 52 2.97 -18.34 7.67
N SER A 53 3.40 -19.43 8.32
CA SER A 53 4.07 -20.56 7.68
C SER A 53 3.16 -21.45 6.81
N MET A 54 1.85 -21.16 6.77
CA MET A 54 0.93 -21.82 5.86
C MET A 54 0.90 -21.10 4.51
N SER A 55 0.83 -21.84 3.41
CA SER A 55 0.60 -21.30 2.08
C SER A 55 -0.74 -20.53 2.08
N GLN A 56 -0.66 -19.22 2.11
CA GLN A 56 -1.83 -18.35 2.04
C GLN A 56 -1.80 -17.63 0.70
N SER A 57 -2.86 -17.77 -0.09
CA SER A 57 -3.14 -16.97 -1.28
C SER A 57 -3.56 -15.54 -0.91
N ARG A 58 -2.95 -14.98 0.14
CA ARG A 58 -3.49 -13.84 0.91
C ARG A 58 -3.65 -12.56 0.08
N GLU A 59 -2.83 -12.35 -0.95
CA GLU A 59 -3.01 -11.20 -1.84
C GLU A 59 -4.32 -11.24 -2.62
N GLU A 60 -4.81 -12.43 -3.03
CA GLU A 60 -6.11 -12.57 -3.70
C GLU A 60 -7.28 -12.22 -2.77
N PHE A 61 -7.10 -12.27 -1.45
CA PHE A 61 -8.14 -11.89 -0.49
C PHE A 61 -8.17 -10.40 -0.23
N PHE A 62 -7.01 -9.73 -0.16
CA PHE A 62 -7.00 -8.30 0.07
C PHE A 62 -7.32 -7.54 -1.20
N PHE A 63 -6.71 -7.88 -2.33
CA PHE A 63 -6.99 -7.24 -3.62
C PHE A 63 -7.97 -8.09 -4.43
N SER A 64 -9.05 -7.47 -4.88
CA SER A 64 -10.12 -8.14 -5.65
C SER A 64 -9.68 -8.58 -7.06
N LEU A 65 -8.45 -8.24 -7.47
CA LEU A 65 -7.90 -8.49 -8.80
C LEU A 65 -6.39 -8.81 -8.71
N PRO A 66 -5.87 -9.57 -9.69
CA PRO A 66 -4.43 -9.63 -9.93
C PRO A 66 -3.83 -8.24 -10.18
N TYR A 67 -2.55 -8.05 -9.82
CA TYR A 67 -1.90 -6.75 -9.80
C TYR A 67 -1.92 -5.99 -11.12
N ASP A 68 -1.77 -6.69 -12.25
CA ASP A 68 -1.83 -6.09 -13.58
C ASP A 68 -3.16 -5.41 -13.86
N LYS A 69 -4.28 -6.02 -13.45
CA LYS A 69 -5.62 -5.43 -13.56
C LYS A 69 -5.92 -4.44 -12.45
N MET A 70 -5.49 -4.74 -11.22
CA MET A 70 -5.70 -3.87 -10.06
C MET A 70 -5.03 -2.50 -10.25
N ASP A 71 -3.80 -2.49 -10.76
CA ASP A 71 -3.06 -1.25 -11.03
C ASP A 71 -3.73 -0.41 -12.14
N LEU A 72 -4.26 -1.04 -13.19
CA LEU A 72 -5.03 -0.35 -14.23
C LEU A 72 -6.32 0.28 -13.69
N CYS A 73 -7.06 -0.46 -12.84
CA CYS A 73 -8.23 0.08 -12.16
C CYS A 73 -7.85 1.24 -11.23
N LEU A 74 -6.78 1.10 -10.45
CA LEU A 74 -6.32 2.16 -9.55
C LEU A 74 -5.90 3.41 -10.33
N TYR A 75 -5.14 3.25 -11.42
CA TYR A 75 -4.78 4.34 -12.31
C TYR A 75 -6.02 5.04 -12.88
N GLY A 76 -6.96 4.28 -13.42
CA GLY A 76 -8.20 4.84 -13.95
C GLY A 76 -8.99 5.62 -12.90
N ARG A 77 -9.06 5.10 -11.66
CA ARG A 77 -9.70 5.78 -10.54
C ARG A 77 -8.99 7.08 -10.19
N ASP A 78 -7.66 7.08 -10.15
CA ASP A 78 -6.82 8.26 -9.83
C ASP A 78 -6.94 9.35 -10.90
N GLN A 79 -7.11 8.97 -12.17
CA GLN A 79 -7.30 9.90 -13.28
C GLN A 79 -8.77 10.32 -13.47
N GLY A 80 -9.70 9.84 -12.63
CA GLY A 80 -11.13 10.14 -12.76
C GLY A 80 -11.79 9.55 -14.00
N MET A 81 -11.22 8.48 -14.57
CA MET A 81 -11.74 7.81 -15.76
C MET A 81 -13.02 7.02 -15.45
N GLY A 82 -13.95 6.98 -16.40
CA GLY A 82 -15.17 6.19 -16.28
C GLY A 82 -14.88 4.69 -16.27
N ALA A 83 -15.73 3.92 -15.59
CA ALA A 83 -15.57 2.47 -15.47
C ALA A 83 -15.60 1.76 -16.84
N ALA A 84 -16.35 2.29 -17.81
CA ALA A 84 -16.42 1.77 -19.16
C ALA A 84 -15.09 1.95 -19.93
N ASP A 85 -14.37 3.04 -19.71
CA ASP A 85 -13.09 3.31 -20.39
C ASP A 85 -12.00 2.34 -19.93
N VAL A 86 -11.99 2.04 -18.63
CA VAL A 86 -11.00 1.13 -18.02
C VAL A 86 -11.32 -0.33 -18.30
N ALA A 87 -12.59 -0.70 -18.38
CA ALA A 87 -13.06 -2.06 -18.66
C ALA A 87 -12.37 -2.69 -19.88
N ALA A 88 -12.19 -1.90 -20.95
CA ALA A 88 -11.52 -2.34 -22.17
C ALA A 88 -10.05 -2.72 -21.95
N ALA A 89 -9.33 -1.97 -21.11
CA ALA A 89 -7.91 -2.22 -20.82
C ALA A 89 -7.69 -3.40 -19.87
N THR A 90 -8.66 -3.69 -18.99
CA THR A 90 -8.55 -4.75 -17.98
C THR A 90 -9.16 -6.08 -18.42
N GLY A 91 -9.94 -6.09 -19.50
CA GLY A 91 -10.76 -7.23 -19.91
C GLY A 91 -11.87 -7.56 -18.91
N LEU A 92 -12.39 -6.55 -18.21
CA LEU A 92 -13.48 -6.66 -17.25
C LEU A 92 -14.74 -6.01 -17.83
N THR A 93 -15.91 -6.24 -17.22
CA THR A 93 -17.10 -5.45 -17.54
C THR A 93 -17.06 -4.10 -16.83
N ALA A 94 -17.75 -3.09 -17.36
CA ALA A 94 -17.88 -1.79 -16.71
C ALA A 94 -18.44 -1.91 -15.28
N GLU A 95 -19.35 -2.85 -15.06
CA GLU A 95 -19.92 -3.13 -13.73
C GLU A 95 -18.86 -3.72 -12.77
N GLN A 96 -18.02 -4.64 -13.24
CA GLN A 96 -16.91 -5.16 -12.43
C GLN A 96 -15.92 -4.05 -12.06
N VAL A 97 -15.58 -3.16 -13.00
CA VAL A 97 -14.70 -2.01 -12.71
C VAL A 97 -15.34 -1.07 -11.70
N ARG A 98 -16.65 -0.82 -11.80
CA ARG A 98 -17.39 -0.01 -10.83
C ARG A 98 -17.29 -0.58 -9.42
N LEU A 99 -17.47 -1.89 -9.25
CA LEU A 99 -17.29 -2.57 -7.96
C LEU A 99 -15.86 -2.46 -7.44
N VAL A 100 -14.86 -2.57 -8.31
CA VAL A 100 -13.45 -2.40 -7.94
C VAL A 100 -13.16 -0.98 -7.50
N TYR A 101 -13.76 0.04 -8.13
CA TYR A 101 -13.64 1.43 -7.69
C TYR A 101 -14.23 1.64 -6.28
N GLU A 102 -15.41 1.07 -6.01
CA GLU A 102 -16.02 1.12 -4.67
C GLU A 102 -15.12 0.46 -3.61
N ASP A 103 -14.51 -0.67 -3.94
CA ASP A 103 -13.56 -1.38 -3.10
C ASP A 103 -12.29 -0.53 -2.82
N ILE A 104 -11.72 0.11 -3.86
CA ILE A 104 -10.59 1.05 -3.72
C ILE A 104 -10.96 2.18 -2.76
N ASP A 105 -12.10 2.84 -2.98
CA ASP A 105 -12.53 3.98 -2.19
C ASP A 105 -12.77 3.58 -0.71
N SER A 106 -13.39 2.41 -0.51
CA SER A 106 -13.64 1.85 0.82
C SER A 106 -12.32 1.58 1.57
N LYS A 107 -11.34 0.97 0.90
CA LYS A 107 -10.01 0.71 1.47
C LYS A 107 -9.25 1.98 1.79
N ARG A 108 -9.26 2.98 0.89
CA ARG A 108 -8.66 4.30 1.16
C ARG A 108 -9.24 4.96 2.40
N LYS A 109 -10.57 4.90 2.55
CA LYS A 109 -11.26 5.41 3.74
C LYS A 109 -10.81 4.67 5.00
N ALA A 110 -10.74 3.34 4.96
CA ALA A 110 -10.26 2.53 6.08
C ALA A 110 -8.78 2.78 6.40
N ALA A 111 -7.94 3.03 5.39
CA ALA A 111 -6.52 3.27 5.51
C ALA A 111 -6.16 4.66 6.07
N GLY A 112 -7.12 5.60 6.14
CA GLY A 112 -6.87 6.96 6.59
C GLY A 112 -6.10 7.07 7.93
N TYR A 113 -6.43 6.22 8.92
CA TYR A 113 -5.72 6.23 10.21
C TYR A 113 -4.31 5.61 10.14
N LEU A 114 -4.07 4.70 9.19
CA LEU A 114 -2.76 4.06 8.98
C LEU A 114 -1.73 5.08 8.49
N HIS A 115 -2.17 6.08 7.72
CA HIS A 115 -1.34 7.17 7.21
C HIS A 115 -1.15 8.35 8.17
N ALA A 116 -1.95 8.42 9.24
CA ALA A 116 -1.86 9.53 10.18
C ALA A 116 -0.51 9.53 10.93
N PRO A 117 0.15 10.70 11.09
CA PRO A 117 1.35 10.80 11.90
C PRO A 117 1.06 10.44 13.37
N PRO A 118 2.08 10.06 14.16
CA PRO A 118 1.92 9.94 15.60
C PRO A 118 1.54 11.29 16.19
N LEU A 119 0.56 11.30 17.09
CA LEU A 119 0.15 12.49 17.83
C LEU A 119 0.62 12.36 19.27
N LEU A 120 1.21 13.43 19.82
CA LEU A 120 1.48 13.52 21.24
C LEU A 120 0.24 14.06 21.95
N VAL A 121 -0.08 13.52 23.13
CA VAL A 121 -1.17 14.05 23.98
C VAL A 121 -0.79 15.42 24.52
N GLU A 122 0.47 15.61 24.87
CA GLU A 122 1.05 16.89 25.27
C GLU A 122 2.34 17.13 24.49
N PRO A 123 2.69 18.39 24.14
CA PRO A 123 3.96 18.69 23.52
C PRO A 123 5.12 18.23 24.42
N MET A 124 6.13 17.56 23.85
CA MET A 124 7.37 17.35 24.59
C MET A 124 8.10 18.68 24.75
N ASP A 125 8.35 19.10 25.99
CA ASP A 125 9.25 20.21 26.31
C ASP A 125 10.68 19.67 26.52
N PRO A 126 11.61 19.89 25.58
CA PRO A 126 12.99 19.42 25.70
C PRO A 126 13.74 20.04 26.90
N GLY A 127 13.23 21.13 27.48
CA GLY A 127 13.83 21.83 28.62
C GLY A 127 13.40 21.30 30.00
N SER A 128 12.44 20.38 30.06
CA SER A 128 11.82 19.91 31.32
C SER A 128 12.57 18.78 32.03
N ALA A 129 13.68 18.27 31.47
CA ALA A 129 14.60 17.36 32.15
C ALA A 129 15.43 18.12 33.21
N SER A 130 14.73 18.71 34.19
CA SER A 130 15.31 19.19 35.43
C SER A 130 15.92 18.00 36.15
N LEU A 131 17.25 17.94 36.11
CA LEU A 131 18.11 17.21 37.04
C LEU A 131 17.59 17.39 38.48
N SER A 132 16.76 16.47 38.96
CA SER A 132 16.53 16.30 40.40
C SER A 132 17.77 15.62 40.98
N GLY A 133 18.83 16.42 41.08
CA GLY A 133 20.03 16.07 41.82
C GLY A 133 19.63 15.58 43.20
N HIS A 134 19.91 14.31 43.47
CA HIS A 134 20.04 13.82 44.82
C HIS A 134 21.19 14.60 45.47
N ARG A 135 20.85 15.69 46.17
CA ARG A 135 21.75 16.28 47.15
C ARG A 135 21.90 15.28 48.29
N ARG A 136 23.11 14.76 48.44
CA ARG A 136 23.58 14.13 49.69
C ARG A 136 23.64 15.17 50.80
#